data_AF-A0A3S3RCN2-F1
#
_entry.id   AF-A0A3S3RCN2-F1
#
_cell.length_a   1.000
_cell.length_b   1.000
_cell.length_c   1.000
_cell.angle_alpha   90.00
_cell.angle_beta   90.00
_cell.angle_gamma   90.00
#
_symmetry.space_group_name_H-M   'P 1'
#
loop_
_entity.id
_entity.type
_entity.pdbx_description
1 polymer ?
#
loop_
_entity_poly.entity_id
_entity_poly.type
_entity_poly.pdbx_seq_one_letter_code
_entity_poly.pdbx_strand_id
1 'polypeptide(L)'
;TLSLTAQAVSAALTDRNDLFDREQFHGLNQDRDLYLFQLSNIIRLDGQLDDWRPELAEAEEFAREHLISSEGNYVLQSLNFRHLAGKQDKYLYALFDVQDDYVIYRSKNSLRLDRSDHLQIIIGDDKGQRKYLMTAYEPGWVNGFLMPDVPIKFPVSEQRIQGVWNQTDSGYILEIRIPLELLGNKLAFTIADVDDIESRDIKALIGTSNLKEDKAPGLLLTTSTPIEEILKSLDRPYARIRIVDRNQRVRAQVGSLRTTEIPQEQGDKLSGRINELMRPLYRFFINPFLTEFKDQASQPTELDLKGIREGLAGRHAVTSYLMEDGQVEVMAAITPLYEQEQVIGAVVVEQTTNSILSLSNRLIEETISLSVIAFLFGGCILLFFAFRISARIRRLRNQAASAITPDGRIHNT
;
A
#
# COMPACT_ATOMS: atom_id res chain seq x y z
N THR A 1 -6.68 20.33 15.32
CA THR A 1 -5.77 19.30 15.89
C THR A 1 -4.78 18.81 14.86
N LEU A 2 -5.22 18.40 13.66
CA LEU A 2 -4.37 18.00 12.52
C LEU A 2 -3.17 18.92 12.25
N SER A 3 -3.41 20.23 12.08
CA SER A 3 -2.33 21.20 11.85
C SER A 3 -1.30 21.28 12.98
N LEU A 4 -1.73 21.10 14.24
CA LEU A 4 -0.81 21.09 15.38
C LEU A 4 0.04 19.82 15.38
N THR A 5 -0.53 18.68 15.00
CA THR A 5 0.23 17.43 14.82
C THR A 5 1.26 17.57 13.70
N ALA A 6 0.87 18.12 12.54
CA ALA A 6 1.79 18.34 11.42
C ALA A 6 2.95 19.26 11.80
N GLN A 7 2.67 20.34 12.53
CA GLN A 7 3.69 21.25 13.07
C GLN A 7 4.59 20.58 14.12
N ALA A 8 4.02 19.79 15.04
CA ALA A 8 4.79 19.06 16.05
C ALA A 8 5.74 18.03 15.42
N VAL A 9 5.28 17.30 14.41
CA VAL A 9 6.10 16.35 13.63
C VAL A 9 7.23 17.10 12.91
N SER A 10 6.92 18.21 12.24
CA SER A 10 7.95 19.03 11.58
C SER A 10 9.00 19.51 12.57
N ALA A 11 8.57 20.04 13.73
CA ALA A 11 9.48 20.51 14.77
C ALA A 11 10.36 19.38 15.34
N ALA A 12 9.80 18.18 15.52
CA ALA A 12 10.55 17.01 16.02
C ALA A 12 11.64 16.52 15.06
N LEU A 13 11.52 16.86 13.76
CA LEU A 13 12.44 16.45 12.70
C LEU A 13 13.42 17.56 12.28
N THR A 14 13.08 18.84 12.47
CA THR A 14 13.85 19.99 11.94
C THR A 14 15.30 20.07 12.44
N ASP A 15 15.60 19.59 13.65
CA ASP A 15 16.94 19.66 14.25
C ASP A 15 17.78 18.37 14.05
N ARG A 16 17.45 17.55 13.05
CA ARG A 16 18.06 16.23 12.83
C ARG A 16 18.80 16.13 11.49
N ASN A 17 19.64 17.10 11.16
CA ASN A 17 20.40 17.12 9.89
C ASN A 17 21.13 15.80 9.60
N ASP A 18 21.86 15.26 10.59
CA ASP A 18 22.58 13.98 10.45
C ASP A 18 21.66 12.81 10.06
N LEU A 19 20.38 12.86 10.40
CA LEU A 19 19.40 11.86 10.00
C LEU A 19 19.07 12.00 8.51
N PHE A 20 18.78 13.20 8.02
CA PHE A 20 18.43 13.42 6.62
C PHE A 20 19.60 13.13 5.66
N ASP A 21 20.83 13.45 6.08
CA ASP A 21 22.03 13.11 5.32
C ASP A 21 22.22 11.59 5.21
N ARG A 22 22.09 10.86 6.33
CA ARG A 22 22.20 9.40 6.36
C ARG A 22 21.12 8.71 5.52
N GLU A 23 19.91 9.25 5.56
CA GLU A 23 18.76 8.72 4.82
C GLU A 23 18.70 9.24 3.37
N GLN A 24 19.72 9.98 2.92
CA GLN A 24 19.85 10.51 1.56
C GLN A 24 18.60 11.27 1.12
N PHE A 25 18.12 12.17 1.99
CA PHE A 25 16.90 12.93 1.73
C PHE A 25 17.08 13.96 0.59
N HIS A 26 18.30 14.46 0.42
CA HIS A 26 18.63 15.56 -0.52
C HIS A 26 19.18 15.09 -1.88
N GLY A 27 19.70 13.87 -1.96
CA GLY A 27 20.60 13.41 -3.03
C GLY A 27 19.92 12.79 -4.25
N LEU A 28 18.68 13.18 -4.56
CA LEU A 28 17.86 12.49 -5.56
C LEU A 28 18.18 12.97 -6.97
N ASN A 29 18.70 12.05 -7.79
CA ASN A 29 18.69 12.19 -9.24
C ASN A 29 17.57 11.31 -9.81
N GLN A 30 16.53 11.97 -10.34
CA GLN A 30 15.35 11.30 -10.90
C GLN A 30 15.67 10.36 -12.06
N ASP A 31 16.76 10.62 -12.79
CA ASP A 31 17.14 9.87 -13.99
C ASP A 31 17.96 8.59 -13.67
N ARG A 32 18.22 8.31 -12.39
CA ARG A 32 18.97 7.11 -11.98
C ARG A 32 18.53 6.45 -10.69
N ASP A 33 18.01 7.22 -9.73
CA ASP A 33 17.71 6.69 -8.39
C ASP A 33 16.37 5.95 -8.39
N LEU A 34 16.39 4.72 -7.90
CA LEU A 34 15.24 3.82 -7.88
C LEU A 34 14.54 3.92 -6.53
N TYR A 35 13.26 4.25 -6.55
CA TYR A 35 12.43 4.32 -5.36
C TYR A 35 11.56 3.05 -5.21
N LEU A 36 11.73 2.34 -4.10
CA LEU A 36 10.93 1.16 -3.76
C LEU A 36 9.72 1.55 -2.93
N PHE A 37 8.56 1.58 -3.58
CA PHE A 37 7.27 1.69 -2.91
C PHE A 37 6.69 0.31 -2.58
N GLN A 38 5.67 0.28 -1.72
CA GLN A 38 4.96 -0.95 -1.37
C GLN A 38 3.95 -1.30 -2.47
N LEU A 39 4.12 -2.45 -3.12
CA LEU A 39 3.15 -2.97 -4.10
C LEU A 39 1.84 -3.32 -3.40
N SER A 40 0.70 -3.03 -4.04
CA SER A 40 -0.61 -3.23 -3.41
C SER A 40 -1.33 -4.53 -3.75
N ASN A 41 -0.85 -5.24 -4.76
CA ASN A 41 -1.23 -6.60 -5.05
C ASN A 41 -0.09 -7.56 -4.73
N ILE A 42 -0.45 -8.84 -4.57
CA ILE A 42 0.51 -9.92 -4.43
C ILE A 42 1.02 -10.27 -5.81
N ILE A 43 2.32 -10.02 -6.06
CA ILE A 43 2.95 -10.38 -7.33
C ILE A 43 3.22 -11.88 -7.39
N ARG A 44 2.77 -12.50 -8.47
CA ARG A 44 3.04 -13.88 -8.84
C ARG A 44 3.98 -13.85 -10.03
N LEU A 45 5.11 -14.54 -9.92
CA LEU A 45 6.02 -14.70 -11.06
C LEU A 45 5.40 -15.70 -12.04
N ASP A 46 4.59 -15.21 -12.97
CA ASP A 46 3.89 -16.01 -13.99
C ASP A 46 3.95 -15.40 -15.40
N GLY A 47 4.62 -14.26 -15.55
CA GLY A 47 4.80 -13.57 -16.82
C GLY A 47 3.55 -12.84 -17.32
N GLN A 48 2.59 -12.54 -16.44
CA GLN A 48 1.36 -11.80 -16.74
C GLN A 48 1.32 -10.45 -16.03
N LEU A 49 0.80 -9.43 -16.72
CA LEU A 49 0.83 -8.05 -16.22
C LEU A 49 -0.34 -7.65 -15.30
N ASP A 50 -1.29 -8.56 -15.05
CA ASP A 50 -2.56 -8.22 -14.40
C ASP A 50 -2.40 -7.88 -12.91
N ASP A 51 -1.50 -8.58 -12.21
CA ASP A 51 -1.23 -8.34 -10.78
C ASP A 51 -0.36 -7.11 -10.54
N TRP A 52 0.33 -6.60 -11.56
CA TRP A 52 1.06 -5.32 -11.51
C TRP A 52 0.14 -4.08 -11.57
N ARG A 53 -1.16 -4.24 -11.81
CA ARG A 53 -2.13 -3.12 -11.87
C ARG A 53 -2.69 -2.78 -10.49
N PRO A 54 -2.89 -1.50 -10.15
CA PRO A 54 -2.86 -0.33 -11.04
C PRO A 54 -1.47 0.27 -11.29
N GLU A 55 -0.44 -0.10 -10.53
CA GLU A 55 0.87 0.56 -10.53
C GLU A 55 1.61 0.48 -11.87
N LEU A 56 1.25 -0.49 -12.72
CA LEU A 56 1.71 -0.58 -14.10
C LEU A 56 1.49 0.71 -14.92
N ALA A 57 0.49 1.53 -14.58
CA ALA A 57 0.27 2.83 -15.22
C ALA A 57 1.41 3.83 -14.99
N GLU A 58 2.18 3.64 -13.91
CA GLU A 58 3.33 4.46 -13.52
C GLU A 58 4.67 3.83 -13.92
N ALA A 59 4.64 2.76 -14.75
CA ALA A 59 5.86 2.15 -15.23
C ALA A 59 6.63 3.13 -16.12
N GLU A 60 7.91 3.33 -15.80
CA GLU A 60 8.80 4.24 -16.51
C GLU A 60 9.22 3.64 -17.86
N GLU A 61 9.29 4.48 -18.89
CA GLU A 61 9.70 4.09 -20.24
C GLU A 61 11.20 4.33 -20.44
N PHE A 62 11.89 3.31 -20.95
CA PHE A 62 13.33 3.32 -21.20
C PHE A 62 13.63 3.09 -22.67
N ALA A 63 14.14 4.12 -23.34
CA ALA A 63 14.48 4.10 -24.75
C ALA A 63 15.80 4.85 -25.04
N ARG A 64 15.78 5.78 -26.01
CA ARG A 64 16.98 6.45 -26.57
C ARG A 64 17.76 7.23 -25.52
N GLU A 65 17.04 7.95 -24.67
CA GLU A 65 17.57 8.79 -23.59
C GLU A 65 18.26 7.97 -22.48
N HIS A 66 17.96 6.68 -22.41
CA HIS A 66 18.53 5.73 -21.45
C HIS A 66 19.58 4.79 -22.08
N LEU A 67 20.01 5.09 -23.31
CA LEU A 67 20.95 4.27 -24.06
C LEU A 67 22.36 4.39 -23.50
N ILE A 68 22.87 3.30 -22.94
CA ILE A 68 24.25 3.19 -22.45
C ILE A 68 25.20 2.92 -23.62
N SER A 69 24.83 2.04 -24.55
CA SER A 69 25.60 1.78 -25.77
C SER A 69 24.72 1.25 -26.89
N SER A 70 25.07 1.55 -28.13
CA SER A 70 24.50 0.91 -29.31
C SER A 70 25.60 0.69 -30.36
N GLU A 71 25.52 -0.42 -31.07
CA GLU A 71 26.26 -0.66 -32.30
C GLU A 71 25.58 0.08 -33.46
N GLY A 72 26.13 1.23 -33.83
CA GLY A 72 25.58 2.04 -34.92
C GLY A 72 24.46 2.98 -34.47
N ASN A 73 23.45 3.15 -35.33
CA ASN A 73 22.34 4.07 -35.06
C ASN A 73 21.19 3.34 -34.35
N TYR A 74 20.90 3.74 -33.12
CA TYR A 74 19.80 3.19 -32.34
C TYR A 74 18.42 3.42 -32.99
N VAL A 75 17.63 2.36 -33.09
CA VAL A 75 16.26 2.33 -33.62
C VAL A 75 15.31 1.98 -32.47
N LEU A 76 14.29 2.82 -32.25
CA LEU A 76 13.35 2.65 -31.12
C LEU A 76 12.62 1.30 -31.17
N GLN A 77 12.30 0.83 -32.37
CA GLN A 77 11.59 -0.43 -32.59
C GLN A 77 12.43 -1.67 -32.34
N SER A 78 13.76 -1.54 -32.26
CA SER A 78 14.65 -2.69 -32.02
C SER A 78 14.79 -2.98 -30.54
N LEU A 79 14.91 -1.96 -29.68
CA LEU A 79 14.90 -2.19 -28.23
C LEU A 79 14.32 -1.01 -27.47
N ASN A 80 13.27 -1.24 -26.70
CA ASN A 80 12.83 -0.35 -25.62
C ASN A 80 12.13 -1.18 -24.54
N PHE A 81 11.96 -0.65 -23.33
CA PHE A 81 11.20 -1.36 -22.32
C PHE A 81 10.48 -0.42 -21.36
N ARG A 82 9.41 -0.94 -20.76
CA ARG A 82 8.78 -0.36 -19.58
C ARG A 82 9.26 -1.09 -18.33
N HIS A 83 9.57 -0.34 -17.28
CA HIS A 83 10.05 -0.89 -16.04
C HIS A 83 9.27 -0.36 -14.84
N LEU A 84 8.99 -1.28 -13.92
CA LEU A 84 8.40 -0.99 -12.63
C LEU A 84 9.07 -1.85 -11.58
N ALA A 85 9.44 -1.25 -10.45
CA ALA A 85 9.98 -1.99 -9.31
C ALA A 85 9.28 -1.57 -8.03
N GLY A 86 9.05 -2.53 -7.15
CA GLY A 86 8.43 -2.29 -5.86
C GLY A 86 8.77 -3.37 -4.86
N LYS A 87 8.41 -3.12 -3.61
CA LYS A 87 8.65 -4.01 -2.49
C LYS A 87 7.37 -4.72 -2.10
N GLN A 88 7.50 -6.00 -1.76
CA GLN A 88 6.48 -6.75 -1.06
C GLN A 88 7.14 -7.73 -0.08
N ASP A 89 6.72 -7.68 1.18
CA ASP A 89 7.30 -8.44 2.28
C ASP A 89 8.83 -8.24 2.38
N LYS A 90 9.60 -9.32 2.17
CA LYS A 90 11.07 -9.35 2.24
C LYS A 90 11.73 -9.35 0.86
N TYR A 91 10.98 -8.99 -0.17
CA TYR A 91 11.44 -9.05 -1.56
C TYR A 91 11.20 -7.74 -2.29
N LEU A 92 12.11 -7.42 -3.20
CA LEU A 92 11.88 -6.54 -4.33
C LEU A 92 11.33 -7.39 -5.47
N TYR A 93 10.30 -6.88 -6.11
CA TYR A 93 9.79 -7.36 -7.39
C TYR A 93 10.07 -6.30 -8.45
N ALA A 94 10.52 -6.73 -9.62
CA ALA A 94 10.71 -5.84 -10.76
C ALA A 94 10.16 -6.48 -12.03
N LEU A 95 9.51 -5.64 -12.83
CA LEU A 95 8.95 -5.96 -14.13
C LEU A 95 9.77 -5.28 -15.22
N PHE A 96 9.99 -6.01 -16.30
CA PHE A 96 10.51 -5.49 -17.57
C PHE A 96 9.57 -5.97 -18.67
N ASP A 97 8.78 -5.05 -19.21
CA ASP A 97 7.95 -5.27 -20.40
C ASP A 97 8.78 -4.78 -21.60
N VAL A 98 9.52 -5.70 -22.22
CA VAL A 98 10.55 -5.42 -23.22
C VAL A 98 9.99 -5.59 -24.63
N GLN A 99 10.17 -4.54 -25.42
CA GLN A 99 9.91 -4.55 -26.85
C GLN A 99 11.24 -4.76 -27.58
N ASP A 100 11.30 -5.83 -28.34
CA ASP A 100 12.52 -6.39 -28.95
C ASP A 100 12.12 -7.06 -30.27
N ASP A 101 12.76 -6.69 -31.38
CA ASP A 101 12.44 -7.24 -32.71
C ASP A 101 13.04 -8.63 -32.95
N TYR A 102 14.08 -9.02 -32.21
CA TYR A 102 14.77 -10.31 -32.34
C TYR A 102 15.26 -10.89 -31.00
N VAL A 103 14.35 -11.56 -30.28
CA VAL A 103 14.72 -12.30 -29.06
C VAL A 103 15.61 -13.52 -29.35
N ILE A 104 16.87 -13.45 -28.96
CA ILE A 104 17.88 -14.51 -29.00
C ILE A 104 18.11 -15.11 -27.61
N TYR A 105 17.66 -16.36 -27.46
CA TYR A 105 17.97 -17.16 -26.28
C TYR A 105 19.43 -17.63 -26.21
N ARG A 106 19.87 -17.86 -24.96
CA ARG A 106 21.15 -18.49 -24.66
C ARG A 106 21.18 -19.89 -25.26
N SER A 107 22.29 -20.23 -25.92
CA SER A 107 22.50 -21.60 -26.41
C SER A 107 22.70 -22.58 -25.25
N LYS A 108 22.03 -23.74 -25.29
CA LYS A 108 22.11 -24.81 -24.27
C LYS A 108 23.55 -25.35 -24.07
N ASN A 109 24.42 -25.18 -25.06
CA ASN A 109 25.82 -25.60 -25.01
C ASN A 109 26.79 -24.47 -24.63
N SER A 110 26.29 -23.25 -24.39
CA SER A 110 27.12 -22.09 -24.06
C SER A 110 27.25 -21.89 -22.56
N LEU A 111 28.50 -21.80 -22.08
CA LEU A 111 28.79 -21.35 -20.71
C LEU A 111 28.71 -19.82 -20.56
N ARG A 112 28.68 -19.08 -21.67
CA ARG A 112 28.59 -17.61 -21.66
C ARG A 112 27.17 -17.15 -21.36
N LEU A 113 27.07 -16.14 -20.51
CA LEU A 113 25.82 -15.51 -20.08
C LEU A 113 25.54 -14.18 -20.79
N ASP A 114 26.52 -13.69 -21.56
CA ASP A 114 26.60 -12.35 -22.13
C ASP A 114 26.56 -12.38 -23.67
N ARG A 115 25.91 -13.40 -24.25
CA ARG A 115 25.90 -13.72 -25.70
C ARG A 115 24.49 -14.06 -26.22
N SER A 116 23.51 -13.46 -25.61
CA SER A 116 22.06 -13.61 -25.81
C SER A 116 21.38 -12.45 -25.11
N ASP A 117 20.09 -12.25 -25.31
CA ASP A 117 19.35 -11.26 -24.54
C ASP A 117 19.40 -11.61 -23.06
N HIS A 118 19.68 -10.59 -22.27
CA HIS A 118 19.88 -10.76 -20.85
C HIS A 118 19.64 -9.46 -20.07
N LEU A 119 19.22 -9.65 -18.82
CA LEU A 119 19.18 -8.59 -17.84
C LEU A 119 20.49 -8.57 -17.06
N GLN A 120 21.09 -7.39 -16.93
CA GLN A 120 22.17 -7.11 -15.98
C GLN A 120 21.60 -6.42 -14.75
N ILE A 121 22.02 -6.88 -13.57
CA ILE A 121 21.65 -6.30 -12.28
C ILE A 121 22.93 -5.90 -11.57
N ILE A 122 23.09 -4.63 -11.24
CA ILE A 122 24.22 -4.14 -10.45
C ILE A 122 23.69 -3.75 -9.08
N ILE A 123 24.19 -4.41 -8.04
CA ILE A 123 23.86 -4.10 -6.65
C ILE A 123 25.12 -3.54 -5.99
N GLY A 124 25.02 -2.34 -5.41
CA GLY A 124 26.11 -1.68 -4.70
C GLY A 124 25.79 -1.46 -3.23
N ASP A 125 26.81 -1.60 -2.39
CA ASP A 125 26.81 -1.22 -0.98
C ASP A 125 28.16 -0.56 -0.62
N ASP A 126 28.35 -0.23 0.65
CA ASP A 126 29.59 0.41 1.14
C ASP A 126 30.84 -0.49 1.02
N LYS A 127 30.66 -1.80 0.74
CA LYS A 127 31.75 -2.78 0.59
C LYS A 127 32.13 -2.99 -0.87
N GLY A 128 31.31 -2.54 -1.83
CA GLY A 128 31.59 -2.65 -3.25
C GLY A 128 30.34 -2.91 -4.09
N GLN A 129 30.55 -3.36 -5.33
CA GLN A 129 29.49 -3.66 -6.28
C GLN A 129 29.50 -5.14 -6.66
N ARG A 130 28.33 -5.71 -6.87
CA ARG A 130 28.11 -7.07 -7.33
C ARG A 130 27.29 -7.01 -8.61
N LYS A 131 27.79 -7.64 -9.68
CA LYS A 131 27.10 -7.75 -10.97
C LYS A 131 26.46 -9.11 -11.09
N TYR A 132 25.17 -9.15 -11.43
CA TYR A 132 24.44 -10.38 -11.75
C TYR A 132 23.94 -10.31 -13.19
N LEU A 133 23.86 -11.47 -13.84
CA LEU A 133 23.18 -11.62 -15.13
C LEU A 133 22.03 -12.61 -15.03
N MET A 134 20.95 -12.34 -15.76
CA MET A 134 19.81 -13.25 -15.95
C MET A 134 19.56 -13.42 -17.45
N THR A 135 19.53 -14.67 -17.91
CA THR A 135 19.30 -15.00 -19.32
C THR A 135 18.56 -16.33 -19.41
N ALA A 136 17.80 -16.53 -20.48
CA ALA A 136 16.94 -17.68 -20.69
C ALA A 136 17.49 -18.61 -21.79
N TYR A 137 17.28 -19.92 -21.63
CA TYR A 137 17.49 -20.89 -22.72
C TYR A 137 16.24 -21.08 -23.59
N GLU A 138 15.09 -20.81 -23.01
CA GLU A 138 13.73 -20.89 -23.56
C GLU A 138 12.80 -20.13 -22.58
N PRO A 139 11.57 -19.77 -22.99
CA PRO A 139 10.60 -19.18 -22.08
C PRO A 139 10.39 -20.03 -20.82
N GLY A 140 10.33 -19.38 -19.65
CA GLY A 140 10.10 -20.01 -18.36
C GLY A 140 10.98 -19.46 -17.24
N TRP A 141 11.25 -20.31 -16.25
CA TRP A 141 12.00 -19.93 -15.05
C TRP A 141 13.47 -19.62 -15.35
N VAL A 142 13.94 -18.49 -14.84
CA VAL A 142 15.32 -18.03 -14.92
C VAL A 142 15.84 -17.70 -13.52
N ASN A 143 17.17 -17.77 -13.37
CA ASN A 143 17.85 -17.41 -12.13
C ASN A 143 18.97 -16.41 -12.40
N GLY A 144 19.33 -15.65 -11.37
CA GLY A 144 20.51 -14.80 -11.38
C GLY A 144 21.81 -15.61 -11.38
N PHE A 145 22.84 -15.03 -11.99
CA PHE A 145 24.21 -15.53 -11.95
C PHE A 145 25.12 -14.40 -11.51
N LEU A 146 25.79 -14.56 -10.37
CA LEU A 146 26.83 -13.66 -9.90
C LEU A 146 28.02 -13.74 -10.84
N MET A 147 28.35 -12.60 -11.45
CA MET A 147 29.51 -12.43 -12.31
C MET A 147 30.75 -12.18 -11.46
N PRO A 148 31.85 -12.89 -11.70
CA PRO A 148 33.10 -12.66 -11.00
C PRO A 148 33.79 -11.39 -11.52
N ASP A 149 34.45 -10.67 -10.62
CA ASP A 149 35.28 -9.50 -10.98
C ASP A 149 36.47 -9.88 -11.88
N VAL A 150 36.91 -11.14 -11.79
CA VAL A 150 38.02 -11.69 -12.56
C VAL A 150 37.47 -12.60 -13.67
N PRO A 151 37.71 -12.30 -14.96
CA PRO A 151 37.15 -13.04 -16.09
C PRO A 151 37.49 -14.54 -16.17
N ILE A 152 38.50 -14.99 -15.43
CA ILE A 152 38.97 -16.39 -15.42
C ILE A 152 38.07 -17.28 -14.56
N LYS A 153 37.27 -16.70 -13.66
CA LYS A 153 36.33 -17.46 -12.82
C LYS A 153 35.01 -17.68 -13.54
N PHE A 154 34.35 -18.80 -13.24
CA PHE A 154 33.01 -19.06 -13.74
C PHE A 154 31.95 -18.29 -12.94
N PRO A 155 30.88 -17.81 -13.61
CA PRO A 155 29.71 -17.26 -12.92
C PRO A 155 29.07 -18.29 -11.98
N VAL A 156 28.62 -17.81 -10.83
CA VAL A 156 27.98 -18.66 -9.80
C VAL A 156 26.49 -18.39 -9.81
N SER A 157 25.68 -19.45 -9.90
CA SER A 157 24.23 -19.27 -9.86
C SER A 157 23.76 -18.79 -8.48
N GLU A 158 22.98 -17.72 -8.46
CA GLU A 158 22.34 -17.15 -7.27
C GLU A 158 20.84 -17.47 -7.34
N GLN A 159 20.47 -18.64 -6.81
CA GLN A 159 19.11 -19.20 -6.88
C GLN A 159 18.07 -18.39 -6.09
N ARG A 160 18.52 -17.43 -5.27
CA ARG A 160 17.64 -16.51 -4.56
C ARG A 160 17.14 -15.37 -5.45
N ILE A 161 17.89 -14.99 -6.48
CA ILE A 161 17.44 -14.07 -7.54
C ILE A 161 16.72 -14.91 -8.58
N GLN A 162 15.41 -14.79 -8.62
CA GLN A 162 14.55 -15.62 -9.46
C GLN A 162 13.77 -14.76 -10.42
N GLY A 163 13.36 -15.34 -11.55
CA GLY A 163 12.45 -14.67 -12.46
C GLY A 163 11.74 -15.63 -13.40
N VAL A 164 10.79 -15.08 -14.14
CA VAL A 164 10.07 -15.74 -15.22
C VAL A 164 10.24 -14.91 -16.48
N TRP A 165 10.70 -15.56 -17.54
CA TRP A 165 10.86 -14.99 -18.87
C TRP A 165 9.73 -15.50 -19.76
N ASN A 166 8.88 -14.61 -20.25
CA ASN A 166 7.75 -14.96 -21.10
C ASN A 166 7.88 -14.24 -22.45
N GLN A 167 7.99 -14.98 -23.55
CA GLN A 167 8.08 -14.39 -24.88
C GLN A 167 6.72 -13.84 -25.30
N THR A 168 6.71 -12.66 -25.92
CA THR A 168 5.51 -12.05 -26.50
C THR A 168 5.69 -11.92 -28.02
N ASP A 169 4.63 -11.51 -28.72
CA ASP A 169 4.70 -11.29 -30.18
C ASP A 169 5.61 -10.12 -30.57
N SER A 170 5.99 -9.26 -29.61
CA SER A 170 6.77 -8.03 -29.85
C SER A 170 8.04 -7.93 -28.98
N GLY A 171 8.48 -9.04 -28.37
CA GLY A 171 9.62 -9.06 -27.46
C GLY A 171 9.40 -10.06 -26.32
N TYR A 172 9.52 -9.61 -25.07
CA TYR A 172 9.33 -10.47 -23.91
C TYR A 172 8.99 -9.69 -22.63
N ILE A 173 8.33 -10.37 -21.71
CA ILE A 173 8.13 -9.92 -20.33
C ILE A 173 9.12 -10.68 -19.45
N LEU A 174 9.88 -9.95 -18.63
CA LEU A 174 10.72 -10.51 -17.58
C LEU A 174 10.25 -9.99 -16.23
N GLU A 175 9.82 -10.91 -15.38
CA GLU A 175 9.50 -10.62 -13.99
C GLU A 175 10.59 -11.20 -13.11
N ILE A 176 11.06 -10.42 -12.14
CA ILE A 176 12.09 -10.87 -11.22
C ILE A 176 11.70 -10.61 -9.77
N ARG A 177 12.30 -11.42 -8.89
CA ARG A 177 12.24 -11.29 -7.45
C ARG A 177 13.64 -11.37 -6.86
N ILE A 178 13.97 -10.38 -6.04
CA ILE A 178 15.25 -10.28 -5.32
C ILE A 178 14.98 -10.13 -3.82
N PRO A 179 15.53 -11.00 -2.95
CA PRO A 179 15.47 -10.78 -1.51
C PRO A 179 16.10 -9.44 -1.12
N LEU A 180 15.44 -8.68 -0.25
CA LEU A 180 15.96 -7.39 0.22
C LEU A 180 17.31 -7.52 0.95
N GLU A 181 17.60 -8.69 1.53
CA GLU A 181 18.90 -8.98 2.17
C GLU A 181 20.09 -8.99 1.19
N LEU A 182 19.85 -9.16 -0.11
CA LEU A 182 20.89 -9.11 -1.14
C LEU A 182 21.14 -7.69 -1.64
N LEU A 183 20.14 -6.81 -1.48
CA LEU A 183 20.21 -5.44 -1.93
C LEU A 183 21.14 -4.63 -1.02
N GLY A 184 21.75 -3.60 -1.60
CA GLY A 184 22.53 -2.61 -0.88
C GLY A 184 21.83 -1.25 -0.90
N ASN A 185 22.61 -0.17 -0.85
CA ASN A 185 22.11 1.20 -0.99
C ASN A 185 22.10 1.69 -2.45
N LYS A 186 22.54 0.86 -3.40
CA LYS A 186 22.53 1.18 -4.83
C LYS A 186 22.04 0.00 -5.67
N LEU A 187 21.30 0.30 -6.73
CA LEU A 187 20.75 -0.68 -7.66
C LEU A 187 20.71 -0.09 -9.08
N ALA A 188 21.00 -0.91 -10.08
CA ALA A 188 20.74 -0.58 -11.47
C ALA A 188 20.36 -1.82 -12.26
N PHE A 189 19.47 -1.63 -13.21
CA PHE A 189 19.08 -2.64 -14.19
C PHE A 189 19.52 -2.21 -15.58
N THR A 190 19.92 -3.17 -16.40
CA THR A 190 20.27 -2.92 -17.81
C THR A 190 19.81 -4.09 -18.64
N ILE A 191 18.99 -3.81 -19.65
CA ILE A 191 18.64 -4.78 -20.69
C ILE A 191 19.72 -4.74 -21.76
N ALA A 192 20.23 -5.92 -22.09
CA ALA A 192 21.22 -6.13 -23.13
C ALA A 192 20.61 -6.95 -24.27
N ASP A 193 20.78 -6.41 -25.46
CA ASP A 193 20.11 -6.83 -26.68
C ASP A 193 21.10 -7.43 -27.69
N VAL A 194 20.68 -8.52 -28.33
CA VAL A 194 21.48 -9.32 -29.28
C VAL A 194 20.60 -9.80 -30.44
N ASP A 195 20.74 -9.17 -31.62
CA ASP A 195 19.92 -9.51 -32.80
C ASP A 195 20.49 -10.61 -33.72
N ASP A 196 21.77 -10.97 -33.56
CA ASP A 196 22.49 -11.85 -34.50
C ASP A 196 22.93 -13.16 -33.83
N ILE A 197 22.37 -14.28 -34.32
CA ILE A 197 22.61 -15.61 -33.77
C ILE A 197 24.02 -16.15 -34.01
N GLU A 198 24.71 -15.63 -35.04
CA GLU A 198 26.06 -16.03 -35.44
C GLU A 198 27.11 -15.20 -34.70
N SER A 199 27.04 -13.87 -34.78
CA SER A 199 28.02 -12.99 -34.11
C SER A 199 27.79 -12.94 -32.59
N ARG A 200 26.53 -12.96 -32.14
CA ARG A 200 26.11 -12.85 -30.73
C ARG A 200 26.80 -11.69 -30.01
N ASP A 201 27.02 -10.59 -30.71
CA ASP A 201 27.55 -9.36 -30.15
C ASP A 201 26.40 -8.49 -29.64
N ILE A 202 26.64 -7.75 -28.55
CA ILE A 202 25.63 -6.89 -27.94
C ILE A 202 25.36 -5.69 -28.86
N LYS A 203 24.13 -5.58 -29.34
CA LYS A 203 23.65 -4.52 -30.24
C LYS A 203 23.29 -3.26 -29.48
N ALA A 204 22.59 -3.39 -28.36
CA ALA A 204 22.23 -2.27 -27.50
C ALA A 204 22.28 -2.62 -26.01
N LEU A 205 22.52 -1.57 -25.20
CA LEU A 205 22.37 -1.59 -23.75
C LEU A 205 21.52 -0.40 -23.35
N ILE A 206 20.35 -0.65 -22.78
CA ILE A 206 19.47 0.37 -22.20
C ILE A 206 19.32 0.06 -20.71
N GLY A 207 19.46 1.05 -19.84
CA GLY A 207 19.41 0.79 -18.39
C GLY A 207 18.84 1.93 -17.57
N THR A 208 18.46 1.60 -16.34
CA THR A 208 17.85 2.52 -15.37
C THR A 208 18.84 3.53 -14.78
N SER A 209 20.11 3.46 -15.18
CA SER A 209 21.13 4.45 -14.83
C SER A 209 22.20 4.47 -15.92
N ASN A 210 22.69 5.67 -16.28
CA ASN A 210 23.76 5.79 -17.25
C ASN A 210 25.13 5.46 -16.61
N LEU A 211 25.48 4.17 -16.59
CA LEU A 211 26.70 3.65 -15.99
C LEU A 211 28.00 4.12 -16.68
N LYS A 212 27.94 4.68 -17.90
CA LYS A 212 29.14 5.18 -18.59
C LYS A 212 29.57 6.55 -18.12
N GLU A 213 28.61 7.44 -17.92
CA GLU A 213 28.87 8.83 -17.49
C GLU A 213 29.08 8.90 -15.99
N ASP A 214 28.16 8.28 -15.22
CA ASP A 214 28.14 8.39 -13.76
C ASP A 214 29.00 7.34 -13.05
N LYS A 215 29.43 6.28 -13.77
CA LYS A 215 30.25 5.15 -13.28
C LYS A 215 29.69 4.43 -12.04
N ALA A 216 28.44 4.65 -11.67
CA ALA A 216 27.83 4.04 -10.51
C ALA A 216 26.33 3.79 -10.71
N PRO A 217 25.79 2.69 -10.15
CA PRO A 217 24.35 2.48 -10.06
C PRO A 217 23.69 3.58 -9.24
N GLY A 218 22.42 3.88 -9.55
CA GLY A 218 21.61 4.82 -8.80
C GLY A 218 21.35 4.36 -7.37
N LEU A 219 20.94 5.30 -6.52
CA LEU A 219 20.59 5.02 -5.13
C LEU A 219 19.31 4.18 -5.09
N LEU A 220 19.29 3.18 -4.21
CA LEU A 220 18.09 2.41 -3.90
C LEU A 220 17.42 3.02 -2.67
N LEU A 221 16.30 3.68 -2.89
CA LEU A 221 15.60 4.45 -1.88
C LEU A 221 14.37 3.69 -1.40
N THR A 222 14.17 3.69 -0.09
CA THR A 222 13.01 3.08 0.58
C THR A 222 12.48 4.08 1.60
N THR A 223 11.34 3.77 2.22
CA THR A 223 10.93 4.48 3.43
C THR A 223 11.99 4.32 4.54
N SER A 224 12.19 5.40 5.27
CA SER A 224 13.21 5.55 6.30
C SER A 224 12.69 4.99 7.63
N THR A 225 13.16 3.80 8.02
CA THR A 225 12.85 3.21 9.33
C THR A 225 13.21 4.14 10.49
N PRO A 226 14.37 4.83 10.50
CA PRO A 226 14.69 5.73 11.61
C PRO A 226 13.76 6.96 11.69
N ILE A 227 13.31 7.51 10.56
CA ILE A 227 12.29 8.57 10.57
C ILE A 227 10.96 8.00 11.07
N GLU A 228 10.53 6.83 10.58
CA GLU A 228 9.31 6.16 11.04
C GLU A 228 9.30 5.89 12.55
N GLU A 229 10.42 5.52 13.16
CA GLU A 229 10.53 5.35 14.61
C GLU A 229 10.26 6.65 15.38
N ILE A 230 10.72 7.79 14.86
CA ILE A 230 10.39 9.11 15.43
C ILE A 230 8.89 9.38 15.28
N LEU A 231 8.33 9.12 14.09
CA LEU A 231 6.91 9.33 13.81
C LEU A 231 6.00 8.45 14.68
N LYS A 232 6.41 7.21 15.03
CA LYS A 232 5.67 6.32 15.93
C LYS A 232 5.39 6.94 17.29
N SER A 233 6.29 7.79 17.81
CA SER A 233 6.06 8.50 19.08
C SER A 233 4.95 9.57 19.00
N LEU A 234 4.61 9.99 17.78
CA LEU A 234 3.59 10.99 17.48
C LEU A 234 2.34 10.39 16.84
N ASP A 235 2.30 9.06 16.72
CA ASP A 235 1.19 8.31 16.15
C ASP A 235 -0.10 8.57 16.92
N ARG A 236 -1.22 8.58 16.21
CA ARG A 236 -2.54 8.81 16.80
C ARG A 236 -3.56 7.88 16.18
N PRO A 237 -4.56 7.43 16.96
CA PRO A 237 -5.67 6.68 16.43
C PRO A 237 -6.33 7.42 15.27
N TYR A 238 -6.62 6.69 14.19
CA TYR A 238 -7.32 7.19 13.00
C TYR A 238 -6.61 8.32 12.24
N ALA A 239 -5.32 8.51 12.50
CA ALA A 239 -4.49 9.44 11.76
C ALA A 239 -3.38 8.69 11.02
N ARG A 240 -2.95 9.25 9.89
CA ARG A 240 -1.79 8.79 9.14
C ARG A 240 -0.82 9.95 8.98
N ILE A 241 0.44 9.72 9.32
CA ILE A 241 1.52 10.70 9.21
C ILE A 241 2.46 10.24 8.09
N ARG A 242 2.75 11.12 7.15
CA ARG A 242 3.67 10.90 6.04
C ARG A 242 4.70 12.02 5.97
N ILE A 243 5.90 11.67 5.57
CA ILE A 243 6.94 12.62 5.19
C ILE A 243 7.11 12.49 3.69
N VAL A 244 7.02 13.60 2.96
CA VAL A 244 7.29 13.64 1.52
C VAL A 244 8.53 14.48 1.24
N ASP A 245 9.33 14.07 0.26
CA ASP A 245 10.46 14.87 -0.22
C ASP A 245 10.03 15.90 -1.28
N ARG A 246 11.00 16.66 -1.83
CA ARG A 246 10.76 17.68 -2.86
C ARG A 246 10.20 17.12 -4.18
N ASN A 247 10.42 15.83 -4.45
CA ASN A 247 9.87 15.13 -5.60
C ASN A 247 8.51 14.50 -5.26
N GLN A 248 7.88 14.95 -4.16
CA GLN A 248 6.60 14.49 -3.64
C GLN A 248 6.57 12.98 -3.32
N ARG A 249 7.75 12.37 -3.08
CA ARG A 249 7.86 10.94 -2.74
C ARG A 249 7.78 10.70 -1.26
N VAL A 250 7.05 9.66 -0.86
CA VAL A 250 6.86 9.31 0.56
C VAL A 250 8.15 8.72 1.14
N ARG A 251 8.81 9.43 2.06
CA ARG A 251 10.07 8.97 2.69
C ARG A 251 9.88 8.32 4.04
N ALA A 252 8.72 8.46 4.67
CA ALA A 252 8.35 7.73 5.88
C ALA A 252 6.84 7.77 6.05
N GLN A 253 6.26 6.72 6.63
CA GLN A 253 4.84 6.66 6.94
C GLN A 253 4.57 5.92 8.26
N VAL A 254 3.65 6.45 9.07
CA VAL A 254 3.12 5.82 10.28
C VAL A 254 1.61 6.04 10.38
N GLY A 255 0.93 5.13 11.06
CA GLY A 255 -0.52 5.21 11.28
C GLY A 255 -1.32 4.65 10.11
N SER A 256 -2.64 4.62 10.29
CA SER A 256 -3.60 4.11 9.31
C SER A 256 -4.88 4.92 9.40
N LEU A 257 -5.54 5.09 8.27
CA LEU A 257 -6.84 5.73 8.22
C LEU A 257 -7.99 4.79 8.63
N ARG A 258 -7.72 3.48 8.78
CA ARG A 258 -8.73 2.45 9.11
C ARG A 258 -9.20 2.50 10.56
N THR A 259 -10.43 2.07 10.77
CA THR A 259 -10.96 1.67 12.08
C THR A 259 -10.83 0.15 12.20
N THR A 260 -9.67 -0.36 12.60
CA THR A 260 -9.47 -1.83 12.78
C THR A 260 -9.95 -2.33 14.14
N GLU A 261 -10.40 -1.45 15.03
CA GLU A 261 -10.99 -1.85 16.31
C GLU A 261 -12.45 -2.24 16.11
N ILE A 262 -12.70 -3.53 15.83
CA ILE A 262 -13.88 -4.18 16.40
C ILE A 262 -13.51 -4.35 17.88
N PRO A 263 -14.09 -3.60 18.84
CA PRO A 263 -13.81 -3.87 20.23
C PRO A 263 -14.22 -5.32 20.49
N GLN A 264 -13.30 -6.16 20.95
CA GLN A 264 -13.70 -7.43 21.55
C GLN A 264 -14.67 -7.07 22.66
N GLU A 265 -15.96 -7.36 22.45
CA GLU A 265 -16.98 -7.25 23.49
C GLU A 265 -16.57 -8.19 24.63
N GLN A 266 -15.81 -7.68 25.60
CA GLN A 266 -15.81 -8.20 26.98
C GLN A 266 -17.09 -7.71 27.68
N GLY A 267 -18.22 -7.84 26.99
CA GLY A 267 -19.55 -7.59 27.51
C GLY A 267 -20.06 -8.85 28.20
N ASP A 268 -20.66 -8.66 29.37
CA ASP A 268 -21.36 -9.70 30.10
C ASP A 268 -22.32 -10.47 29.16
N LYS A 269 -22.50 -11.78 29.33
CA LYS A 269 -23.25 -12.65 28.37
C LYS A 269 -24.69 -12.16 28.10
N LEU A 270 -25.24 -11.34 29.00
CA LEU A 270 -26.54 -10.68 28.87
C LEU A 270 -26.52 -9.51 27.87
N SER A 271 -25.49 -8.67 27.86
CA SER A 271 -25.41 -7.52 26.94
C SER A 271 -25.20 -7.96 25.50
N GLY A 272 -24.40 -9.01 25.26
CA GLY A 272 -24.19 -9.57 23.92
C GLY A 272 -25.49 -10.10 23.27
N ARG A 273 -26.36 -10.75 24.06
CA ARG A 273 -27.68 -11.23 23.57
C ARG A 273 -28.65 -10.09 23.25
N ILE A 274 -28.63 -9.03 24.04
CA ILE A 274 -29.46 -7.84 23.80
C ILE A 274 -28.98 -7.14 22.52
N ASN A 275 -27.66 -6.99 22.35
CA ASN A 275 -27.08 -6.41 21.15
C ASN A 275 -27.43 -7.23 19.90
N GLU A 276 -27.34 -8.57 19.95
CA GLU A 276 -27.76 -9.44 18.84
C GLU A 276 -29.24 -9.26 18.46
N LEU A 277 -30.13 -9.13 19.44
CA LEU A 277 -31.56 -8.94 19.19
C LEU A 277 -31.85 -7.54 18.58
N MET A 278 -31.08 -6.52 18.96
CA MET A 278 -31.24 -5.14 18.50
C MET A 278 -30.49 -4.82 17.19
N ARG A 279 -29.62 -5.71 16.69
CA ARG A 279 -28.93 -5.57 15.39
C ARG A 279 -29.82 -5.11 14.22
N PRO A 280 -31.00 -5.71 13.95
CA PRO A 280 -31.85 -5.27 12.85
C PRO A 280 -32.41 -3.86 13.08
N LEU A 281 -32.65 -3.46 14.33
CA LEU A 281 -33.09 -2.12 14.68
C LEU A 281 -31.97 -1.10 14.47
N TYR A 282 -30.75 -1.40 14.95
CA TYR A 282 -29.58 -0.55 14.74
C TYR A 282 -29.30 -0.33 13.25
N ARG A 283 -29.37 -1.39 12.43
CA ARG A 283 -29.22 -1.29 10.96
C ARG A 283 -30.29 -0.44 10.28
N PHE A 284 -31.49 -0.35 10.85
CA PHE A 284 -32.57 0.48 10.29
C PHE A 284 -32.38 1.96 10.61
N PHE A 285 -31.79 2.29 11.76
CA PHE A 285 -31.61 3.68 12.20
C PHE A 285 -30.21 4.26 11.93
N ILE A 286 -29.20 3.40 11.81
CA ILE A 286 -27.82 3.78 11.55
C ILE A 286 -27.46 3.31 10.14
N ASN A 287 -27.27 4.24 9.21
CA ASN A 287 -26.57 3.92 7.96
C ASN A 287 -25.13 3.55 8.34
N PRO A 288 -24.65 2.33 8.04
CA PRO A 288 -23.26 2.00 8.30
C PRO A 288 -22.39 2.85 7.39
N PHE A 289 -21.75 3.87 7.97
CA PHE A 289 -20.59 4.49 7.32
C PHE A 289 -19.55 3.39 7.15
N LEU A 290 -18.95 3.30 5.96
CA LEU A 290 -17.93 2.28 5.69
C LEU A 290 -16.73 2.52 6.59
N THR A 291 -16.61 1.68 7.61
CA THR A 291 -15.45 1.61 8.51
C THR A 291 -14.35 0.72 7.95
N GLU A 292 -14.69 -0.13 6.98
CA GLU A 292 -13.77 -1.01 6.26
C GLU A 292 -13.56 -0.47 4.85
N PHE A 293 -12.45 0.25 4.67
CA PHE A 293 -11.97 0.67 3.36
C PHE A 293 -10.53 0.20 3.17
N LYS A 294 -10.17 -0.19 1.94
CA LYS A 294 -8.79 -0.63 1.66
C LYS A 294 -7.90 0.60 1.74
N ASP A 295 -7.16 0.74 2.85
CA ASP A 295 -6.01 1.68 2.91
C ASP A 295 -5.18 1.41 1.66
N GLN A 296 -5.22 2.35 0.73
CA GLN A 296 -4.53 2.29 -0.54
C GLN A 296 -3.05 2.50 -0.20
N ALA A 297 -2.39 1.41 0.22
CA ALA A 297 -0.96 1.36 0.49
C ALA A 297 -0.13 1.70 -0.76
N SER A 298 -0.77 1.61 -1.93
CA SER A 298 -0.36 2.16 -3.21
C SER A 298 -0.94 3.55 -3.41
N GLN A 299 -0.41 4.52 -2.68
CA GLN A 299 -0.35 5.85 -3.27
C GLN A 299 0.82 5.84 -4.25
N PRO A 300 0.73 6.55 -5.38
CA PRO A 300 1.82 6.62 -6.34
C PRO A 300 3.10 7.03 -5.61
N THR A 301 4.25 6.65 -6.18
CA THR A 301 5.54 7.19 -5.77
C THR A 301 5.48 8.72 -5.59
N GLU A 302 4.58 9.41 -6.29
CA GLU A 302 4.21 10.82 -6.09
C GLU A 302 2.85 10.99 -5.38
N LEU A 303 2.83 11.64 -4.21
CA LEU A 303 1.59 12.01 -3.52
C LEU A 303 1.04 13.31 -4.13
N ASP A 304 0.12 13.24 -5.10
CA ASP A 304 -0.53 14.44 -5.68
C ASP A 304 -1.72 14.91 -4.81
N LEU A 305 -1.40 15.48 -3.65
CA LEU A 305 -2.36 16.25 -2.87
C LEU A 305 -2.19 17.72 -3.21
N LYS A 306 -3.32 18.40 -3.50
CA LYS A 306 -3.36 19.83 -3.84
C LYS A 306 -2.53 20.73 -2.91
N GLY A 307 -2.38 20.37 -1.63
CA GLY A 307 -1.67 21.14 -0.62
C GLY A 307 -0.16 20.86 -0.47
N ILE A 308 0.41 19.86 -1.15
CA ILE A 308 1.83 19.50 -0.98
C ILE A 308 2.75 20.53 -1.60
N ARG A 309 2.39 21.08 -2.76
CA ARG A 309 3.20 22.11 -3.43
C ARG A 309 3.31 23.38 -2.56
N GLU A 310 2.26 23.74 -1.84
CA GLU A 310 2.29 24.84 -0.86
C GLU A 310 3.23 24.50 0.31
N GLY A 311 3.17 23.27 0.82
CA GLY A 311 4.09 22.75 1.84
C GLY A 311 5.54 22.86 1.39
N LEU A 312 5.86 22.37 0.20
CA LEU A 312 7.20 22.45 -0.39
C LEU A 312 7.65 23.88 -0.68
N ALA A 313 6.72 24.82 -0.86
CA ALA A 313 6.98 26.25 -0.98
C ALA A 313 7.10 26.98 0.38
N GLY A 314 7.12 26.26 1.51
CA GLY A 314 7.28 26.85 2.85
C GLY A 314 5.97 27.30 3.50
N ARG A 315 4.81 26.96 2.95
CA ARG A 315 3.50 27.40 3.46
C ARG A 315 2.73 26.24 4.07
N HIS A 316 2.07 26.48 5.21
CA HIS A 316 1.12 25.52 5.75
C HIS A 316 -0.13 25.47 4.87
N ALA A 317 -0.67 24.27 4.64
CA ALA A 317 -1.89 24.07 3.89
C ALA A 317 -2.81 23.06 4.58
N VAL A 318 -4.11 23.20 4.36
CA VAL A 318 -5.12 22.23 4.79
C VAL A 318 -6.04 21.97 3.61
N THR A 319 -6.27 20.70 3.29
CA THR A 319 -7.13 20.28 2.18
C THR A 319 -8.01 19.10 2.60
N SER A 320 -9.12 18.87 1.90
CA SER A 320 -9.77 17.57 1.86
C SER A 320 -9.62 16.91 0.51
N TYR A 321 -9.71 15.58 0.52
CA TYR A 321 -9.94 14.78 -0.66
C TYR A 321 -10.89 13.63 -0.34
N LEU A 322 -11.47 13.04 -1.37
CA LEU A 322 -12.37 11.90 -1.24
C LEU A 322 -11.62 10.61 -1.59
N MET A 323 -11.86 9.55 -0.83
CA MET A 323 -11.35 8.20 -1.04
C MET A 323 -12.52 7.24 -1.30
N GLU A 324 -12.24 6.14 -2.00
CA GLU A 324 -13.19 5.02 -2.25
C GLU A 324 -14.49 5.50 -2.90
N ASP A 325 -14.36 6.06 -4.10
CA ASP A 325 -15.47 6.57 -4.92
C ASP A 325 -16.37 7.60 -4.22
N GLY A 326 -15.80 8.42 -3.33
CA GLY A 326 -16.53 9.51 -2.68
C GLY A 326 -17.10 9.19 -1.31
N GLN A 327 -16.89 7.98 -0.79
CA GLN A 327 -17.54 7.50 0.42
C GLN A 327 -16.83 7.93 1.71
N VAL A 328 -15.54 8.26 1.62
CA VAL A 328 -14.73 8.69 2.76
C VAL A 328 -14.07 10.03 2.46
N GLU A 329 -14.42 11.07 3.21
CA GLU A 329 -13.69 12.33 3.18
C GLU A 329 -12.49 12.27 4.14
N VAL A 330 -11.31 12.61 3.60
CA VAL A 330 -10.06 12.67 4.34
C VAL A 330 -9.60 14.11 4.39
N MET A 331 -9.35 14.62 5.59
CA MET A 331 -8.72 15.92 5.82
C MET A 331 -7.21 15.72 5.94
N ALA A 332 -6.44 16.54 5.24
CA ALA A 332 -4.98 16.54 5.29
C ALA A 332 -4.46 17.91 5.72
N ALA A 333 -3.58 17.92 6.72
CA ALA A 333 -2.79 19.10 7.08
C ALA A 333 -1.35 18.91 6.61
N ILE A 334 -0.86 19.88 5.85
CA ILE A 334 0.47 19.88 5.25
C ILE A 334 1.30 20.99 5.92
N THR A 335 2.52 20.65 6.31
CA THR A 335 3.48 21.60 6.89
C THR A 335 4.86 21.43 6.25
N PRO A 336 5.56 22.51 5.86
CA PRO A 336 6.93 22.43 5.38
C PRO A 336 7.85 21.75 6.40
N LEU A 337 8.72 20.87 5.91
CA LEU A 337 9.81 20.30 6.69
C LEU A 337 11.10 21.06 6.39
N TYR A 338 11.72 21.62 7.43
CA TYR A 338 12.92 22.44 7.30
C TYR A 338 14.18 21.70 7.72
N GLU A 339 15.29 22.07 7.08
CA GLU A 339 16.65 21.80 7.52
C GLU A 339 17.47 23.05 7.24
N GLN A 340 18.13 23.62 8.26
CA GLN A 340 18.95 24.83 8.12
C GLN A 340 18.27 25.95 7.29
N GLU A 341 17.00 26.25 7.61
CA GLU A 341 16.14 27.24 6.93
C GLU A 341 15.71 26.90 5.49
N GLN A 342 16.14 25.76 4.93
CA GLN A 342 15.68 25.28 3.63
C GLN A 342 14.54 24.28 3.79
N VAL A 343 13.50 24.40 2.95
CA VAL A 343 12.42 23.41 2.90
C VAL A 343 12.93 22.17 2.17
N ILE A 344 13.08 21.06 2.88
CA ILE A 344 13.61 19.80 2.32
C ILE A 344 12.50 18.84 1.91
N GLY A 345 11.29 19.05 2.42
CA GLY A 345 10.12 18.22 2.15
C GLY A 345 8.87 18.80 2.80
N ALA A 346 7.84 17.97 2.95
CA ALA A 346 6.64 18.33 3.68
C ALA A 346 6.18 17.19 4.60
N VAL A 347 5.60 17.56 5.73
CA VAL A 347 4.87 16.67 6.63
C VAL A 347 3.40 16.71 6.23
N VAL A 348 2.82 15.54 5.99
CA VAL A 348 1.41 15.37 5.66
C VAL A 348 0.75 14.54 6.78
N VAL A 349 -0.23 15.12 7.45
CA VAL A 349 -1.04 14.41 8.46
C VAL A 349 -2.46 14.32 7.96
N GLU A 350 -2.95 13.10 7.78
CA GLU A 350 -4.27 12.78 7.25
C GLU A 350 -5.15 12.18 8.35
N GLN A 351 -6.44 12.50 8.33
CA GLN A 351 -7.43 11.90 9.22
C GLN A 351 -8.80 11.89 8.53
N THR A 352 -9.56 10.82 8.70
CA THR A 352 -10.90 10.70 8.09
C THR A 352 -11.94 11.46 8.91
N THR A 353 -12.90 12.13 8.28
CA THR A 353 -14.03 12.75 8.99
C THR A 353 -14.98 11.69 9.57
N ASN A 354 -15.08 10.51 8.94
CA ASN A 354 -15.87 9.38 9.45
C ASN A 354 -15.34 8.83 10.79
N SER A 355 -14.03 8.91 11.06
CA SER A 355 -13.46 8.53 12.37
C SER A 355 -13.92 9.44 13.52
N ILE A 356 -14.33 10.67 13.22
CA ILE A 356 -14.90 11.60 14.20
C ILE A 356 -16.34 11.18 14.55
N LEU A 357 -17.07 10.55 13.62
CA LEU A 357 -18.45 10.07 13.85
C LEU A 357 -18.53 8.65 14.44
N SER A 358 -17.54 7.77 14.24
CA SER A 358 -17.59 6.41 14.79
C SER A 358 -17.58 6.40 16.33
N LEU A 359 -16.99 7.41 16.97
CA LEU A 359 -17.07 7.63 18.41
C LEU A 359 -18.51 7.92 18.89
N SER A 360 -19.37 8.43 18.02
CA SER A 360 -20.79 8.71 18.30
C SER A 360 -21.67 7.46 18.21
N ASN A 361 -21.29 6.45 17.41
CA ASN A 361 -22.13 5.27 17.18
C ASN A 361 -22.35 4.45 18.46
N ARG A 362 -21.32 4.31 19.32
CA ARG A 362 -21.46 3.62 20.61
C ARG A 362 -22.44 4.32 21.56
N LEU A 363 -22.37 5.65 21.63
CA LEU A 363 -23.27 6.45 22.46
C LEU A 363 -24.71 6.40 21.95
N ILE A 364 -24.88 6.34 20.63
CA ILE A 364 -26.19 6.17 19.99
C ILE A 364 -26.75 4.78 20.28
N GLU A 365 -25.94 3.72 20.13
CA GLU A 365 -26.36 2.33 20.39
C GLU A 365 -26.78 2.12 21.86
N GLU A 366 -25.98 2.60 22.82
CA GLU A 366 -26.32 2.51 24.24
C GLU A 366 -27.62 3.28 24.57
N THR A 367 -27.82 4.46 23.97
CA THR A 367 -29.01 5.28 24.21
C THR A 367 -30.27 4.67 23.57
N ILE A 368 -30.16 4.09 22.37
CA ILE A 368 -31.26 3.39 21.70
C ILE A 368 -31.66 2.14 22.51
N SER A 369 -30.69 1.33 22.92
CA SER A 369 -30.96 0.14 23.74
C SER A 369 -31.67 0.50 25.03
N LEU A 370 -31.17 1.50 25.76
CA LEU A 370 -31.80 1.95 27.00
C LEU A 370 -33.24 2.44 26.77
N SER A 371 -33.46 3.19 25.69
CA SER A 371 -34.79 3.71 25.33
C SER A 371 -35.78 2.60 24.97
N VAL A 372 -35.35 1.61 24.19
CA VAL A 372 -36.18 0.47 23.78
C VAL A 372 -36.53 -0.40 24.99
N ILE A 373 -35.56 -0.68 25.86
CA ILE A 373 -35.78 -1.45 27.09
C ILE A 373 -36.77 -0.72 28.00
N ALA A 374 -36.59 0.59 28.20
CA ALA A 374 -37.50 1.40 29.01
C ALA A 374 -38.93 1.41 28.45
N PHE A 375 -39.08 1.52 27.13
CA PHE A 375 -40.37 1.51 26.46
C PHE A 375 -41.07 0.14 26.56
N LEU A 376 -40.34 -0.95 26.32
CA LEU A 376 -40.85 -2.31 26.49
C LEU A 376 -41.27 -2.59 27.93
N PHE A 377 -40.47 -2.15 28.91
CA PHE A 377 -40.78 -2.31 30.32
C PHE A 377 -42.06 -1.54 30.71
N GLY A 378 -42.18 -0.28 30.28
CA GLY A 378 -43.40 0.50 30.48
C GLY A 378 -44.63 -0.12 29.84
N GLY A 379 -44.50 -0.61 28.59
CA GLY A 379 -45.56 -1.32 27.89
C GLY A 379 -46.00 -2.61 28.59
N CYS A 380 -45.05 -3.39 29.09
CA CYS A 380 -45.32 -4.62 29.86
C CYS A 380 -46.08 -4.33 31.15
N ILE A 381 -45.74 -3.25 31.88
CA ILE A 381 -46.47 -2.85 33.09
C ILE A 381 -47.93 -2.52 32.76
N LEU A 382 -48.16 -1.74 31.70
CA LEU A 382 -49.51 -1.37 31.26
C LEU A 382 -50.32 -2.61 30.83
N LEU A 383 -49.72 -3.51 30.05
CA LEU A 383 -50.34 -4.76 29.63
C LEU A 383 -50.65 -5.67 30.81
N PHE A 384 -49.74 -5.77 31.79
CA PHE A 384 -49.98 -6.54 33.01
C PHE A 384 -51.16 -5.97 33.81
N PHE A 385 -51.25 -4.65 33.93
CA PHE A 385 -52.37 -3.98 34.60
C PHE A 385 -53.69 -4.25 33.88
N ALA A 386 -53.72 -4.10 32.55
CA ALA A 386 -54.88 -4.41 31.73
C ALA A 386 -55.30 -5.89 31.83
N PHE A 387 -54.32 -6.80 31.80
CA PHE A 387 -54.56 -8.24 31.96
C PHE A 387 -55.15 -8.56 33.33
N ARG A 388 -54.63 -7.96 34.41
CA ARG A 388 -55.15 -8.16 35.77
C ARG A 388 -56.59 -7.67 35.89
N ILE A 389 -56.90 -6.50 35.32
CA ILE A 389 -58.26 -5.96 35.30
C ILE A 389 -59.20 -6.88 34.53
N SER A 390 -58.85 -7.27 33.29
CA SER A 390 -59.67 -8.17 32.49
C SER A 390 -59.89 -9.52 33.19
N ALA A 391 -58.84 -10.09 33.78
CA ALA A 391 -58.95 -11.36 34.52
C ALA A 391 -59.89 -11.25 35.72
N ARG A 392 -59.81 -10.13 36.47
CA ARG A 392 -60.72 -9.85 37.59
C ARG A 392 -62.16 -9.69 37.12
N ILE A 393 -62.41 -8.95 36.05
CA ILE A 393 -63.75 -8.77 35.46
C ILE A 393 -64.31 -10.12 35.00
N ARG A 394 -63.48 -10.95 34.34
CA ARG A 394 -63.88 -12.28 33.87
C ARG A 394 -64.23 -13.20 35.04
N ARG A 395 -63.47 -13.12 36.15
CA ARG A 395 -63.74 -13.88 37.38
C ARG A 395 -65.04 -13.43 38.04
N LEU A 396 -65.27 -12.12 38.18
CA LEU A 396 -66.51 -11.56 38.73
C LEU A 396 -67.72 -11.91 37.86
N ARG A 397 -67.59 -11.81 36.53
CA ARG A 397 -68.63 -12.23 35.58
C ARG A 397 -68.94 -13.71 35.72
N ASN A 398 -67.92 -14.57 35.78
CA ASN A 398 -68.12 -16.01 35.91
C ASN A 398 -68.76 -16.36 37.26
N GLN A 399 -68.42 -15.66 38.35
CA GLN A 399 -69.09 -15.80 39.66
C GLN A 399 -70.55 -15.37 39.61
N ALA A 400 -70.86 -14.25 38.95
CA ALA A 400 -72.25 -13.82 38.75
C ALA A 400 -73.03 -14.83 37.88
N ALA A 401 -72.42 -15.37 36.83
CA ALA A 401 -73.04 -16.37 35.96
C ALA A 401 -73.22 -17.74 36.64
N SER A 402 -72.37 -18.10 37.60
CA SER A 402 -72.51 -19.33 38.39
C SER A 402 -73.39 -19.16 39.64
N ALA A 403 -73.69 -17.93 40.04
CA ALA A 403 -74.66 -17.64 41.09
C ALA A 403 -76.13 -17.70 40.60
N ILE A 404 -76.36 -17.71 39.29
CA ILE A 404 -77.70 -17.72 38.68
C ILE A 404 -77.93 -19.10 38.03
N THR A 405 -78.83 -19.92 38.59
CA THR A 405 -79.25 -21.18 37.95
C THR A 405 -80.11 -20.90 36.71
N PRO A 406 -80.26 -21.86 35.77
CA PRO A 406 -81.05 -21.70 34.54
C PRO A 406 -82.51 -21.26 34.75
N ASP A 407 -83.07 -21.46 35.95
CA ASP A 407 -84.42 -21.03 36.35
C ASP A 407 -84.46 -19.64 37.05
N GLY A 408 -83.36 -18.87 37.02
CA GLY A 408 -83.34 -17.47 37.44
C GLY A 408 -83.32 -17.23 38.97
N ARG A 409 -82.94 -18.21 39.79
CA ARG A 409 -82.78 -18.05 41.25
C ARG A 409 -81.31 -17.93 41.66
N ILE A 410 -81.03 -17.05 42.62
CA ILE A 410 -79.67 -16.73 43.09
C ILE A 410 -79.31 -17.64 44.28
N HIS A 411 -78.20 -18.36 44.23
CA HIS A 411 -77.65 -19.07 45.40
C HIS A 411 -77.01 -18.05 46.34
N ASN A 412 -77.55 -17.93 47.55
CA ASN A 412 -77.00 -17.10 48.61
C ASN A 412 -76.20 -17.99 49.57
N THR A 413 -74.88 -17.88 49.55
CA THR A 413 -73.98 -18.26 50.66
C THR A 413 -72.77 -17.36 50.63
#